data_AF-A0A7J3MTS2-F1
#
_entry.id   AF-A0A7J3MTS2-F1
#
_cell.length_a   1.000
_cell.length_b   1.000
_cell.length_c   1.000
_cell.angle_alpha   90.00
_cell.angle_beta   90.00
_cell.angle_gamma   90.00
#
_symmetry.space_group_name_H-M   'P 1'
#
loop_
_entity.id
_entity.type
_entity.pdbx_description
1 polymer ?
#
loop_
_entity_poly.entity_id
_entity_poly.type
_entity_poly.pdbx_seq_one_letter_code
_entity_poly.pdbx_strand_id
1 'polypeptide(L)'
;MTPLQLARKPNIDLLAAGGVTGIMDPVAPGIPVGSDTGHLALLGYDPYVYYSGRGPLEALGAGIDLGPSDIAFRCNFATVSDDWVVIDRRAGRISDEDAEQLSRSLLDLSLTSSRNLEIVFKHTVEHRGVLVIKGEGLSEKVSDVDPHREGVKVHMPRPTDSSENAKRTAEILKEFLMKSKEILENHPINIERRRRGLKMANAVLPRGAGRLPTLPSIGARYGVKGAVVAGGAIYKGVCKAAGMDIINAPGATGTINTNLDSKFRTAIELLNKYDFVFLHIKGTDSASHDKNPELKARFIEKIDSTLGNYLDKITSDVIICITGDHTTCSTVGEHRGDPVPILIHGEGVRTDDTSRFDEFACSKGGLGRIRGLDVLNILFDLANITKMYGE
;
A
#
# COMPACT_ATOMS: atom_id res chain seq x y z
N MET A 1 27.17 1.95 -5.20
CA MET A 1 26.34 0.93 -5.88
C MET A 1 25.01 0.86 -5.15
N THR A 2 23.89 0.85 -5.87
CA THR A 2 22.57 0.65 -5.26
C THR A 2 22.35 -0.84 -4.95
N PRO A 3 21.39 -1.19 -4.08
CA PRO A 3 21.04 -2.60 -3.87
C PRO A 3 20.56 -3.32 -5.15
N LEU A 4 19.95 -2.60 -6.10
CA LEU A 4 19.51 -3.15 -7.38
C LEU A 4 20.69 -3.44 -8.33
N GLN A 5 21.73 -2.60 -8.32
CA GLN A 5 22.99 -2.87 -9.02
C GLN A 5 23.78 -4.02 -8.40
N LEU A 6 23.72 -4.16 -7.07
CA LEU A 6 24.45 -5.18 -6.31
C LEU A 6 23.84 -6.58 -6.48
N ALA A 7 22.52 -6.68 -6.52
CA ALA A 7 21.80 -7.94 -6.65
C ALA A 7 22.15 -8.66 -7.97
N ARG A 8 22.46 -9.95 -7.87
CA ARG A 8 22.53 -10.85 -9.04
C ARG A 8 21.13 -11.15 -9.56
N LYS A 9 20.78 -10.59 -10.72
CA LYS A 9 19.43 -10.70 -11.29
C LYS A 9 19.42 -11.05 -12.79
N PRO A 10 19.97 -12.21 -13.17
CA PRO A 10 20.11 -12.59 -14.58
C PRO A 10 18.78 -12.65 -15.35
N ASN A 11 17.65 -12.96 -14.70
CA ASN A 11 16.35 -13.06 -15.37
C ASN A 11 15.76 -11.68 -15.68
N ILE A 12 15.83 -10.75 -14.73
CA ILE A 12 15.40 -9.36 -14.93
C ILE A 12 16.35 -8.66 -15.91
N ASP A 13 17.65 -8.90 -15.82
CA ASP A 13 18.63 -8.36 -16.78
C ASP A 13 18.39 -8.92 -18.20
N LEU A 14 17.98 -10.19 -18.34
CA LEU A 14 17.56 -10.78 -19.61
C LEU A 14 16.32 -10.09 -20.18
N LEU A 15 15.30 -9.82 -19.36
CA LEU A 15 14.11 -9.08 -19.79
C LEU A 15 14.45 -7.65 -20.22
N ALA A 16 15.35 -6.97 -19.50
CA ALA A 16 15.83 -5.64 -19.86
C ALA A 16 16.55 -5.66 -21.22
N ALA A 17 17.47 -6.61 -21.42
CA ALA A 17 18.20 -6.77 -22.68
C ALA A 17 17.31 -7.12 -23.89
N GLY A 18 16.17 -7.78 -23.65
CA GLY A 18 15.18 -8.08 -24.69
C GLY A 18 14.03 -7.07 -24.75
N GLY A 19 14.05 -6.00 -23.97
CA GLY A 19 12.94 -5.07 -23.80
C GLY A 19 13.37 -3.61 -23.96
N VAL A 20 12.52 -2.70 -23.49
CA VAL A 20 12.82 -1.27 -23.41
C VAL A 20 12.83 -0.85 -21.95
N THR A 21 13.80 -0.02 -21.57
CA THR A 21 13.94 0.48 -20.21
C THR A 21 13.79 1.99 -20.14
N GLY A 22 13.60 2.51 -18.93
CA GLY A 22 13.53 3.94 -18.66
C GLY A 22 13.54 4.24 -17.17
N ILE A 23 13.30 5.50 -16.84
CA ILE A 23 13.06 5.94 -15.47
C ILE A 23 11.69 6.59 -15.36
N MET A 24 11.05 6.39 -14.21
CA MET A 24 9.69 6.85 -13.96
C MET A 24 9.64 7.69 -12.70
N ASP A 25 9.08 8.90 -12.79
CA ASP A 25 8.63 9.63 -11.60
C ASP A 25 7.21 9.16 -11.26
N PRO A 26 6.95 8.57 -10.08
CA PRO A 26 5.61 8.12 -9.74
C PRO A 26 4.56 9.21 -9.92
N VAL A 27 4.86 10.43 -9.45
CA VAL A 27 4.00 11.60 -9.62
C VAL A 27 4.72 12.70 -10.42
N ALA A 28 5.85 13.19 -9.92
CA ALA A 28 6.65 14.22 -10.59
C ALA A 28 8.10 14.22 -10.06
N PRO A 29 9.05 14.81 -10.82
CA PRO A 29 10.44 14.93 -10.39
C PRO A 29 10.61 15.49 -8.97
N GLY A 30 11.33 14.75 -8.12
CA GLY A 30 11.68 15.21 -6.78
C GLY A 30 10.55 15.16 -5.75
N ILE A 31 9.37 14.63 -6.09
CA ILE A 31 8.24 14.49 -5.16
C ILE A 31 8.23 13.08 -4.55
N PRO A 32 8.52 12.91 -3.24
CA PRO A 32 8.32 11.64 -2.56
C PRO A 32 6.82 11.34 -2.44
N VAL A 33 6.43 10.09 -2.68
CA VAL A 33 5.03 9.65 -2.62
C VAL A 33 4.84 8.58 -1.55
N GLY A 34 3.64 8.49 -0.99
CA GLY A 34 3.21 7.33 -0.21
C GLY A 34 2.87 6.17 -1.14
N SER A 35 2.84 4.94 -0.62
CA SER A 35 2.48 3.77 -1.44
C SER A 35 1.06 3.83 -2.01
N ASP A 36 0.14 4.55 -1.36
CA ASP A 36 -1.20 4.82 -1.88
C ASP A 36 -1.17 5.69 -3.15
N THR A 37 -0.57 6.87 -3.04
CA THR A 37 -0.46 7.84 -4.14
C THR A 37 0.43 7.33 -5.28
N GLY A 38 1.52 6.63 -4.98
CA GLY A 38 2.36 5.98 -5.99
C GLY A 38 1.62 4.92 -6.79
N HIS A 39 0.82 4.08 -6.14
CA HIS A 39 0.01 3.07 -6.83
C HIS A 39 -1.16 3.66 -7.61
N LEU A 40 -1.80 4.73 -7.11
CA LEU A 40 -2.82 5.45 -7.90
C LEU A 40 -2.21 5.95 -9.21
N ALA A 41 -1.04 6.57 -9.14
CA ALA A 41 -0.36 7.07 -10.32
C ALA A 41 0.03 5.94 -11.29
N LEU A 42 0.59 4.83 -10.79
CA LEU A 42 0.91 3.65 -11.59
C LEU A 42 -0.31 3.07 -12.32
N LEU A 43 -1.50 3.14 -11.72
CA LEU A 43 -2.75 2.70 -12.34
C LEU A 43 -3.39 3.80 -13.23
N GLY A 44 -2.66 4.87 -13.54
CA GLY A 44 -3.10 5.94 -14.43
C GLY A 44 -4.05 6.94 -13.80
N TYR A 45 -4.18 6.99 -12.47
CA TYR A 45 -5.01 7.97 -11.75
C TYR A 45 -4.15 9.05 -11.11
N ASP A 46 -4.37 10.31 -11.50
CA ASP A 46 -3.67 11.44 -10.91
C ASP A 46 -3.98 11.57 -9.41
N PRO A 47 -2.99 11.37 -8.51
CA PRO A 47 -3.22 11.48 -7.08
C PRO A 47 -3.68 12.88 -6.64
N TYR A 48 -3.37 13.94 -7.38
CA TYR A 48 -3.87 15.29 -7.07
C TYR A 48 -5.38 15.43 -7.27
N VAL A 49 -5.97 14.58 -8.12
CA VAL A 49 -7.41 14.59 -8.43
C VAL A 49 -8.15 13.57 -7.58
N TYR A 50 -7.60 12.36 -7.47
CA TYR A 50 -8.34 11.19 -7.01
C TYR A 50 -8.03 10.75 -5.57
N TYR A 51 -6.95 11.25 -4.96
CA TYR A 51 -6.60 10.82 -3.61
C TYR A 51 -7.52 11.45 -2.56
N SER A 52 -8.26 10.61 -1.84
CA SER A 52 -9.23 11.01 -0.82
C SER A 52 -8.81 10.67 0.61
N GLY A 53 -7.53 10.33 0.82
CA GLY A 53 -6.97 9.86 2.09
C GLY A 53 -6.66 8.36 2.10
N ARG A 54 -5.79 7.94 3.03
CA ARG A 54 -5.27 6.57 3.09
C ARG A 54 -6.25 5.57 3.72
N GLY A 55 -7.00 6.00 4.73
CA GLY A 55 -7.94 5.17 5.47
C GLY A 55 -8.92 4.37 4.60
N PRO A 56 -9.61 4.98 3.62
CA PRO A 56 -10.56 4.24 2.78
C PRO A 56 -9.91 3.15 1.94
N LEU A 57 -8.68 3.39 1.46
CA LEU A 57 -7.93 2.39 0.71
C LEU A 57 -7.48 1.23 1.61
N GLU A 58 -7.01 1.49 2.83
CA GLU A 58 -6.69 0.41 3.78
C GLU A 58 -7.95 -0.40 4.13
N ALA A 59 -9.12 0.24 4.29
CA ALA A 59 -10.38 -0.43 4.59
C ALA A 59 -10.80 -1.40 3.49
N LEU A 60 -10.82 -0.94 2.24
CA LEU A 60 -11.09 -1.79 1.07
C LEU A 60 -10.11 -2.96 0.99
N GLY A 61 -8.82 -2.68 1.22
CA GLY A 61 -7.78 -3.70 1.23
C GLY A 61 -7.92 -4.74 2.35
N ALA A 62 -8.55 -4.36 3.45
CA ALA A 62 -8.90 -5.23 4.57
C ALA A 62 -10.23 -5.99 4.36
N GLY A 63 -10.89 -5.81 3.21
CA GLY A 63 -12.18 -6.41 2.90
C GLY A 63 -13.35 -5.79 3.68
N ILE A 64 -13.25 -4.50 4.01
CA ILE A 64 -14.38 -3.73 4.54
C ILE A 64 -14.97 -2.90 3.41
N ASP A 65 -16.22 -3.19 3.06
CA ASP A 65 -16.96 -2.38 2.10
C ASP A 65 -17.35 -1.04 2.72
N LEU A 66 -17.16 0.03 1.96
CA LEU A 66 -17.44 1.40 2.34
C LEU A 66 -18.60 1.96 1.51
N GLY A 67 -19.54 2.61 2.19
CA GLY A 67 -20.50 3.51 1.58
C GLY A 67 -19.88 4.88 1.25
N PRO A 68 -20.56 5.70 0.43
CA PRO A 68 -20.07 7.03 0.01
C PRO A 68 -19.97 8.05 1.16
N SER A 69 -20.69 7.83 2.26
CA SER A 69 -20.70 8.70 3.44
C SER A 69 -19.75 8.24 4.55
N ASP A 70 -19.20 7.03 4.44
CA ASP A 70 -18.37 6.43 5.48
C ASP A 70 -17.00 7.11 5.53
N ILE A 71 -16.49 7.30 6.76
CA ILE A 71 -15.14 7.83 6.98
C ILE A 71 -14.26 6.71 7.52
N ALA A 72 -13.15 6.48 6.84
CA ALA A 72 -12.18 5.47 7.21
C ALA A 72 -10.85 6.10 7.60
N PHE A 73 -10.17 5.46 8.56
CA PHE A 73 -8.87 5.84 9.08
C PHE A 73 -7.96 4.63 9.06
N ARG A 74 -6.71 4.85 8.68
CA ARG A 74 -5.66 3.90 9.00
C ARG A 74 -5.31 4.05 10.47
N CYS A 75 -5.18 2.94 11.17
CA CYS A 75 -4.85 2.93 12.57
C CYS A 75 -3.57 2.14 12.85
N ASN A 76 -2.89 2.52 13.93
CA ASN A 76 -1.86 1.72 14.55
C ASN A 76 -2.27 1.40 16.00
N PHE A 77 -2.11 0.16 16.44
CA PHE A 77 -1.91 -0.15 17.85
C PHE A 77 -0.57 0.45 18.31
N ALA A 78 -0.59 1.11 19.46
CA ALA A 78 0.55 1.81 20.02
C ALA A 78 0.63 1.64 21.54
N THR A 79 1.82 1.93 22.06
CA THR A 79 2.04 2.12 23.49
C THR A 79 2.01 3.60 23.80
N VAL A 80 1.10 4.05 24.65
CA VAL A 80 1.03 5.42 25.16
C VAL A 80 1.13 5.43 26.69
N SER A 81 1.70 6.49 27.25
CA SER A 81 1.66 6.73 28.70
C SER A 81 0.28 7.22 29.16
N ASP A 82 0.09 7.31 30.47
CA ASP A 82 -1.13 7.91 31.06
C ASP A 82 -1.32 9.37 30.62
N ASP A 83 -0.23 10.13 30.49
CA ASP A 83 -0.22 11.50 29.94
C ASP A 83 -0.34 11.58 28.41
N TRP A 84 -0.74 10.49 27.75
CA TRP A 84 -0.89 10.37 26.29
C TRP A 84 0.39 10.60 25.48
N VAL A 85 1.58 10.41 26.07
CA VAL A 85 2.84 10.45 25.34
C VAL A 85 3.04 9.13 24.62
N VAL A 86 3.30 9.18 23.31
CA VAL A 86 3.57 7.98 22.51
C VAL A 86 4.94 7.40 22.88
N ILE A 87 4.94 6.24 23.51
CA ILE A 87 6.15 5.49 23.89
C ILE A 87 6.65 4.66 22.71
N ASP A 88 5.74 4.00 22.00
CA ASP A 88 6.07 3.17 20.83
C ASP A 88 4.88 3.19 19.86
N ARG A 89 5.11 3.59 18.61
CA ARG A 89 4.04 3.77 17.60
C ARG A 89 3.49 2.47 17.01
N ARG A 90 4.05 1.34 17.43
CA ARG A 90 3.81 0.01 16.86
C ARG A 90 3.59 -1.04 17.96
N ALA A 91 3.54 -0.65 19.22
CA ALA A 91 3.48 -1.54 20.38
C ALA A 91 4.53 -2.66 20.33
N GLY A 92 5.76 -2.32 19.89
CA GLY A 92 6.83 -3.30 19.73
C GLY A 92 6.62 -4.28 18.57
N ARG A 93 5.87 -3.89 17.54
CA ARG A 93 5.39 -4.79 16.46
C ARG A 93 4.68 -6.02 17.04
N ILE A 94 3.60 -5.74 17.76
CA ILE A 94 2.70 -6.75 18.35
C ILE A 94 2.38 -7.89 17.34
N SER A 95 2.25 -9.11 17.85
CA SER A 95 1.89 -10.27 17.03
C SER A 95 0.47 -10.17 16.52
N ASP A 96 0.21 -10.76 15.34
CA ASP A 96 -1.13 -10.80 14.74
C ASP A 96 -2.16 -11.45 15.70
N GLU A 97 -1.75 -12.48 16.44
CA GLU A 97 -2.61 -13.18 17.41
C GLU A 97 -3.06 -12.27 18.58
N ASP A 98 -2.13 -11.51 19.17
CA ASP A 98 -2.45 -10.59 20.25
C ASP A 98 -3.30 -9.43 19.73
N ALA A 99 -2.91 -8.86 18.58
CA ALA A 99 -3.58 -7.70 17.97
C ALA A 99 -5.01 -8.02 17.51
N GLU A 100 -5.24 -9.23 16.98
CA GLU A 100 -6.57 -9.72 16.60
C GLU A 100 -7.50 -9.82 17.81
N GLN A 101 -7.02 -10.38 18.93
CA GLN A 101 -7.81 -10.47 20.16
C GLN A 101 -8.13 -9.08 20.74
N LEU A 102 -7.15 -8.16 20.73
CA LEU A 102 -7.39 -6.77 21.12
C LEU A 102 -8.39 -6.08 20.20
N SER A 103 -8.31 -6.30 18.88
CA SER A 103 -9.28 -5.78 17.91
C SER A 103 -10.70 -6.26 18.20
N ARG A 104 -10.88 -7.53 18.59
CA ARG A 104 -12.19 -8.09 18.93
C ARG A 104 -12.82 -7.41 20.14
N SER A 105 -12.00 -7.01 21.12
CA SER A 105 -12.50 -6.24 22.28
C SER A 105 -13.06 -4.85 21.91
N LEU A 106 -12.86 -4.40 20.66
CA LEU A 106 -13.34 -3.12 20.14
C LEU A 106 -14.53 -3.26 19.17
N LEU A 107 -14.97 -4.49 18.83
CA LEU A 107 -16.00 -4.73 17.80
C LEU A 107 -17.40 -4.23 18.17
N ASP A 108 -17.71 -4.09 19.46
CA ASP A 108 -19.04 -3.68 19.96
C ASP A 108 -18.98 -2.36 20.76
N LEU A 109 -18.02 -1.49 20.43
CA LEU A 109 -17.87 -0.20 21.10
C LEU A 109 -19.07 0.70 20.81
N SER A 110 -20.02 0.75 21.76
CA SER A 110 -21.11 1.72 21.74
C SER A 110 -20.58 3.09 22.15
N LEU A 111 -20.56 4.04 21.20
CA LEU A 111 -20.22 5.43 21.46
C LEU A 111 -21.51 6.25 21.58
N THR A 112 -21.58 7.11 22.59
CA THR A 112 -22.75 7.96 22.81
C THR A 112 -22.89 9.01 21.71
N SER A 113 -21.76 9.51 21.21
CA SER A 113 -21.67 10.41 20.05
C SER A 113 -22.01 9.74 18.70
N SER A 114 -22.08 8.41 18.64
CA SER A 114 -22.31 7.64 17.40
C SER A 114 -23.74 7.11 17.26
N ARG A 115 -24.75 7.78 17.81
CA ARG A 115 -26.16 7.38 17.62
C ARG A 115 -26.46 7.22 16.12
N ASN A 116 -26.98 6.06 15.74
CA ASN A 116 -27.27 5.64 14.36
C ASN A 116 -26.05 5.52 13.43
N LEU A 117 -24.85 5.35 13.99
CA LEU A 117 -23.63 5.06 13.24
C LEU A 117 -23.07 3.71 13.68
N GLU A 118 -22.41 3.02 12.75
CA GLU A 118 -21.68 1.78 13.02
C GLU A 118 -20.19 2.08 13.11
N ILE A 119 -19.53 1.59 14.17
CA ILE A 119 -18.09 1.74 14.38
C ILE A 119 -17.44 0.38 14.16
N VAL A 120 -16.59 0.29 13.12
CA VAL A 120 -15.88 -0.94 12.79
C VAL A 120 -14.40 -0.72 13.00
N PHE A 121 -13.81 -1.46 13.94
CA PHE A 121 -12.36 -1.55 14.07
C PHE A 121 -11.88 -2.95 13.69
N LYS A 122 -10.94 -3.03 12.75
CA LYS A 122 -10.40 -4.29 12.26
C LYS A 122 -8.88 -4.26 12.23
N HIS A 123 -8.26 -5.22 12.93
CA HIS A 123 -6.84 -5.52 12.80
C HIS A 123 -6.52 -6.08 11.38
N THR A 124 -5.33 -5.77 10.88
CA THR A 124 -4.86 -6.24 9.57
C THR A 124 -3.58 -7.06 9.69
N VAL A 125 -2.44 -6.42 9.94
CA VAL A 125 -1.15 -7.08 10.07
C VAL A 125 -0.27 -6.31 11.07
N GLU A 126 0.39 -7.05 11.95
CA GLU A 126 1.17 -6.56 13.07
C GLU A 126 0.38 -5.52 13.89
N HIS A 127 0.90 -4.30 13.96
CA HIS A 127 0.30 -3.19 14.69
C HIS A 127 -0.77 -2.45 13.89
N ARG A 128 -1.06 -2.84 12.64
CA ARG A 128 -1.89 -2.05 11.74
C ARG A 128 -3.36 -2.47 11.85
N GLY A 129 -4.25 -1.49 11.81
CA GLY A 129 -5.68 -1.72 11.72
C GLY A 129 -6.37 -0.63 10.92
N VAL A 130 -7.68 -0.75 10.80
CA VAL A 130 -8.56 0.22 10.16
C VAL A 130 -9.71 0.52 11.11
N LEU A 131 -10.03 1.80 11.25
CA LEU A 131 -11.26 2.27 11.88
C LEU A 131 -12.17 2.81 10.78
N VAL A 132 -13.42 2.37 10.74
CA VAL A 132 -14.45 2.90 9.87
C VAL A 132 -15.62 3.37 10.71
N ILE A 133 -16.06 4.60 10.46
CA ILE A 133 -17.27 5.20 11.01
C ILE A 133 -18.28 5.20 9.86
N LYS A 134 -19.27 4.32 9.92
CA LYS A 134 -20.28 4.19 8.86
C LYS A 134 -21.53 4.99 9.16
N GLY A 135 -22.05 5.68 8.14
CA GLY A 135 -23.28 6.45 8.20
C GLY A 135 -23.15 7.90 7.75
N GLU A 136 -24.22 8.67 7.92
CA GLU A 136 -24.33 10.04 7.38
C GLU A 136 -23.94 11.14 8.37
N GLY A 137 -23.69 12.34 7.83
CA GLY A 137 -23.34 13.53 8.62
C GLY A 137 -21.92 13.47 9.17
N LEU A 138 -21.00 12.86 8.41
CA LEU A 138 -19.58 12.71 8.74
C LEU A 138 -18.70 13.48 7.76
N SER A 139 -17.45 13.74 8.12
CA SER A 139 -16.47 14.43 7.30
C SER A 139 -15.07 13.91 7.56
N GLU A 140 -14.29 13.74 6.50
CA GLU A 140 -12.87 13.40 6.55
C GLU A 140 -12.00 14.59 6.97
N LYS A 141 -12.57 15.79 7.11
CA LYS A 141 -11.86 17.01 7.54
C LYS A 141 -11.62 17.02 9.05
N VAL A 142 -10.86 16.03 9.51
CA VAL A 142 -10.45 15.86 10.91
C VAL A 142 -8.94 15.60 10.98
N SER A 143 -8.31 16.03 12.05
CA SER A 143 -6.87 15.87 12.24
C SER A 143 -6.48 14.43 12.57
N ASP A 144 -5.28 14.03 12.15
CA ASP A 144 -4.65 12.79 12.61
C ASP A 144 -4.41 12.79 14.13
N VAL A 145 -4.50 11.60 14.74
CA VAL A 145 -4.18 11.37 16.15
C VAL A 145 -2.70 11.03 16.34
N ASP A 146 -2.15 10.28 15.38
CA ASP A 146 -0.74 9.88 15.37
C ASP A 146 0.17 11.11 15.17
N PRO A 147 1.07 11.44 16.10
CA PRO A 147 2.00 12.58 15.96
C PRO A 147 3.18 12.27 15.02
N HIS A 148 3.20 11.10 14.40
CA HIS A 148 4.26 10.61 13.51
C HIS A 148 5.64 10.40 14.16
N ARG A 149 5.76 10.56 15.48
CA ARG A 149 7.01 10.38 16.24
C ARG A 149 6.75 9.93 17.68
N GLU A 150 7.72 9.23 18.26
CA GLU A 150 7.72 8.84 19.68
C GLU A 150 8.16 10.02 20.55
N GLY A 151 7.87 9.96 21.86
CA GLY A 151 8.20 11.01 22.82
C GLY A 151 7.32 12.26 22.72
N VAL A 152 6.28 12.24 21.89
CA VAL A 152 5.32 13.34 21.71
C VAL A 152 3.93 12.89 22.09
N LYS A 153 3.14 13.82 22.64
CA LYS A 153 1.73 13.57 22.98
C LYS A 153 0.92 13.28 21.71
N VAL A 154 -0.04 12.37 21.82
CA VAL A 154 -1.03 12.20 20.74
C VAL A 154 -1.73 13.52 20.46
N HIS A 155 -2.13 13.72 19.21
CA HIS A 155 -2.97 14.85 18.86
C HIS A 155 -4.43 14.48 19.17
N MET A 156 -5.05 15.22 20.08
CA MET A 156 -6.49 15.04 20.31
C MET A 156 -7.25 15.41 19.03
N PRO A 157 -8.17 14.55 18.56
CA PRO A 157 -8.96 14.81 17.36
C PRO A 157 -9.59 16.21 17.38
N ARG A 158 -9.42 16.94 16.28
CA ARG A 158 -10.08 18.22 16.05
C ARG A 158 -10.57 18.33 14.61
N PRO A 159 -11.67 19.04 14.36
CA PRO A 159 -12.05 19.37 12.99
C PRO A 159 -10.97 20.25 12.35
N THR A 160 -10.74 20.07 11.05
CA THR A 160 -9.82 20.91 10.26
C THR A 160 -10.55 21.97 9.44
N ASP A 161 -11.89 21.96 9.47
CA ASP A 161 -12.75 23.02 8.96
C ASP A 161 -13.85 23.39 9.97
N SER A 162 -14.73 24.32 9.59
CA SER A 162 -15.83 24.79 10.44
C SER A 162 -17.13 23.99 10.29
N SER A 163 -17.14 22.91 9.51
CA SER A 163 -18.35 22.15 9.22
C SER A 163 -18.84 21.36 10.43
N GLU A 164 -20.17 21.21 10.55
CA GLU A 164 -20.76 20.45 11.65
C GLU A 164 -20.42 18.96 11.55
N ASN A 165 -20.33 18.44 10.33
CA ASN A 165 -19.92 17.06 10.05
C ASN A 165 -18.48 16.78 10.52
N ALA A 166 -17.55 17.74 10.37
CA ALA A 166 -16.18 17.60 10.85
C ALA A 166 -16.12 17.62 12.38
N LYS A 167 -16.85 18.54 13.04
CA LYS A 167 -16.95 18.58 14.50
C LYS A 167 -17.48 17.27 15.05
N ARG A 168 -18.59 16.79 14.50
CA ARG A 168 -19.21 15.51 14.87
C ARG A 168 -18.24 14.35 14.71
N THR A 169 -17.52 14.28 13.59
CA THR A 169 -16.54 13.20 13.35
C THR A 169 -15.37 13.27 14.34
N ALA A 170 -14.87 14.47 14.66
CA ALA A 170 -13.81 14.66 15.64
C ALA A 170 -14.26 14.27 17.06
N GLU A 171 -15.50 14.58 17.44
CA GLU A 171 -16.08 14.17 18.73
C GLU A 171 -16.20 12.65 18.85
N ILE A 172 -16.70 11.98 17.80
CA ILE A 172 -16.76 10.52 17.74
C ILE A 172 -15.36 9.91 17.86
N LEU A 173 -14.40 10.45 17.11
CA LEU A 173 -13.02 9.95 17.13
C LEU A 173 -12.37 10.13 18.51
N LYS A 174 -12.65 11.24 19.19
CA LYS A 174 -12.18 11.50 20.55
C LYS A 174 -12.81 10.52 21.55
N GLU A 175 -14.11 10.28 21.46
CA GLU A 175 -14.79 9.30 22.33
C GLU A 175 -14.23 7.89 22.11
N PHE A 176 -14.06 7.47 20.85
CA PHE A 176 -13.44 6.21 20.48
C PHE A 176 -12.03 6.09 21.08
N LEU A 177 -11.21 7.12 20.96
CA LEU A 177 -9.84 7.13 21.49
C LEU A 177 -9.80 6.91 23.01
N MET A 178 -10.67 7.61 23.75
CA MET A 178 -10.73 7.49 25.22
C MET A 178 -11.22 6.11 25.65
N LYS A 179 -12.33 5.62 25.07
CA LYS A 179 -12.91 4.33 25.42
C LYS A 179 -12.04 3.15 25.00
N SER A 180 -11.43 3.22 23.82
CA SER A 180 -10.50 2.16 23.37
C SER A 180 -9.28 2.07 24.27
N LYS A 181 -8.69 3.19 24.73
CA LYS A 181 -7.59 3.15 25.70
C LYS A 181 -8.00 2.45 27.00
N GLU A 182 -9.15 2.79 27.57
CA GLU A 182 -9.66 2.18 28.80
C GLU A 182 -9.82 0.66 28.67
N ILE A 183 -10.42 0.19 27.57
CA ILE A 183 -10.60 -1.24 27.30
C ILE A 183 -9.24 -1.92 27.12
N LEU A 184 -8.37 -1.35 26.27
CA LEU A 184 -7.10 -1.96 25.92
C LEU A 184 -6.14 -2.01 27.12
N GLU A 185 -6.09 -0.99 27.97
CA GLU A 185 -5.21 -0.94 29.14
C GLU A 185 -5.47 -2.06 30.14
N ASN A 186 -6.74 -2.42 30.29
CA ASN A 186 -7.20 -3.43 31.23
C ASN A 186 -7.36 -4.82 30.59
N HIS A 187 -7.11 -4.95 29.28
CA HIS A 187 -7.26 -6.21 28.59
C HIS A 187 -6.24 -7.26 29.07
N PRO A 188 -6.63 -8.52 29.32
CA PRO A 188 -5.74 -9.57 29.84
C PRO A 188 -4.43 -9.73 29.04
N ILE A 189 -4.48 -9.58 27.72
CA ILE A 189 -3.30 -9.61 26.85
C ILE A 189 -2.31 -8.50 27.22
N ASN A 190 -2.78 -7.26 27.39
CA ASN A 190 -1.88 -6.16 27.73
C ASN A 190 -1.34 -6.28 29.16
N ILE A 191 -2.11 -6.84 30.09
CA ILE A 191 -1.63 -7.20 31.43
C ILE A 191 -0.49 -8.23 31.34
N GLU A 192 -0.66 -9.29 30.55
CA GLU A 192 0.37 -10.32 30.37
C GLU A 192 1.60 -9.79 29.62
N ARG A 193 1.40 -8.98 28.58
CA ARG A 193 2.49 -8.29 27.87
C ARG A 193 3.31 -7.45 28.83
N ARG A 194 2.66 -6.67 29.70
CA ARG A 194 3.34 -5.87 30.73
C ARG A 194 4.11 -6.76 31.70
N ARG A 195 3.53 -7.87 32.17
CA ARG A 195 4.18 -8.83 33.07
C ARG A 195 5.46 -9.42 32.46
N ARG A 196 5.47 -9.62 31.14
CA ARG A 196 6.61 -10.11 30.36
C ARG A 196 7.61 -9.03 29.95
N GLY A 197 7.42 -7.77 30.36
CA GLY A 197 8.26 -6.64 29.96
C GLY A 197 8.08 -6.22 28.49
N LEU A 198 7.03 -6.69 27.82
CA LEU A 198 6.70 -6.30 26.45
C LEU A 198 5.91 -4.98 26.43
N LYS A 199 6.01 -4.27 25.32
CA LYS A 199 5.24 -3.03 25.07
C LYS A 199 3.75 -3.36 24.93
N MET A 200 2.90 -2.66 25.69
CA MET A 200 1.45 -2.82 25.58
C MET A 200 0.92 -2.18 24.29
N ALA A 201 -0.14 -2.73 23.72
CA ALA A 201 -0.95 -2.09 22.69
C ALA A 201 -2.17 -1.44 23.36
N ASN A 202 -1.91 -0.39 24.15
CA ASN A 202 -2.93 0.23 25.01
C ASN A 202 -3.62 1.45 24.38
N ALA A 203 -3.27 1.83 23.16
CA ALA A 203 -3.99 2.84 22.41
C ALA A 203 -4.06 2.50 20.93
N VAL A 204 -5.06 3.08 20.27
CA VAL A 204 -5.20 3.13 18.82
C VAL A 204 -4.84 4.54 18.37
N LEU A 205 -4.01 4.67 17.34
CA LEU A 205 -3.65 5.95 16.73
C LEU A 205 -4.24 6.05 15.29
N PRO A 206 -5.47 6.57 15.14
CA PRO A 206 -6.08 6.84 13.84
C PRO A 206 -5.37 7.96 13.07
N ARG A 207 -5.26 7.82 11.75
CA ARG A 207 -4.73 8.83 10.84
C ARG A 207 -5.17 8.59 9.39
N GLY A 208 -4.95 9.60 8.54
CA GLY A 208 -5.25 9.54 7.11
C GLY A 208 -6.75 9.37 6.86
N ALA A 209 -7.55 10.18 7.55
CA ALA A 209 -9.01 10.23 7.38
C ALA A 209 -9.36 10.38 5.91
N GLY A 210 -10.35 9.62 5.45
CA GLY A 210 -10.77 9.70 4.06
C GLY A 210 -12.10 9.04 3.76
N ARG A 211 -12.65 9.39 2.59
CA ARG A 211 -13.84 8.78 2.00
C ARG A 211 -13.46 7.87 0.85
N LEU A 212 -14.33 6.93 0.50
CA LEU A 212 -14.15 6.12 -0.70
C LEU A 212 -13.86 7.02 -1.94
N PRO A 213 -12.71 6.88 -2.62
CA PRO A 213 -12.42 7.69 -3.80
C PRO A 213 -13.35 7.30 -4.96
N THR A 214 -13.77 8.28 -5.74
CA THR A 214 -14.53 8.05 -6.97
C THR A 214 -13.57 7.85 -8.14
N LEU A 215 -13.16 6.59 -8.36
CA LEU A 215 -12.32 6.20 -9.49
C LEU A 215 -13.16 5.57 -10.60
N PRO A 216 -13.06 6.03 -11.85
CA PRO A 216 -13.53 5.23 -12.99
C PRO A 216 -12.76 3.92 -13.00
N SER A 217 -13.44 2.77 -13.05
CA SER A 217 -12.72 1.48 -13.06
C SER A 217 -11.82 1.34 -14.29
N ILE A 218 -10.77 0.52 -14.21
CA ILE A 218 -9.94 0.23 -15.38
C ILE A 218 -10.75 -0.42 -16.51
N GLY A 219 -11.82 -1.16 -16.17
CA GLY A 219 -12.77 -1.68 -17.15
C GLY A 219 -13.56 -0.58 -17.85
N ALA A 220 -13.98 0.46 -17.14
CA ALA A 220 -14.62 1.62 -17.74
C ALA A 220 -13.65 2.46 -18.59
N ARG A 221 -12.37 2.57 -18.19
CA ARG A 221 -11.36 3.38 -18.88
C ARG A 221 -10.76 2.69 -20.11
N TYR A 222 -10.50 1.40 -20.01
CA TYR A 222 -9.70 0.65 -20.99
C TYR A 222 -10.42 -0.58 -21.55
N GLY A 223 -11.60 -0.94 -21.04
CA GLY A 223 -12.34 -2.13 -21.49
C GLY A 223 -11.75 -3.45 -21.00
N VAL A 224 -10.91 -3.44 -19.95
CA VAL A 224 -10.17 -4.61 -19.47
C VAL A 224 -10.69 -5.13 -18.12
N LYS A 225 -10.51 -6.43 -17.88
CA LYS A 225 -10.68 -7.05 -16.57
C LYS A 225 -9.33 -7.20 -15.89
N GLY A 226 -9.17 -6.62 -14.70
CA GLY A 226 -7.92 -6.70 -13.94
C GLY A 226 -8.01 -7.45 -12.62
N ALA A 227 -6.89 -8.05 -12.22
CA ALA A 227 -6.71 -8.71 -10.94
C ALA A 227 -5.42 -8.25 -10.23
N VAL A 228 -5.43 -8.26 -8.90
CA VAL A 228 -4.25 -7.95 -8.07
C VAL A 228 -3.86 -9.12 -7.18
N VAL A 229 -2.56 -9.42 -7.15
CA VAL A 229 -1.93 -10.34 -6.19
C VAL A 229 -0.98 -9.54 -5.31
N ALA A 230 -1.40 -9.28 -4.07
CA ALA A 230 -0.63 -8.47 -3.11
C ALA A 230 -0.70 -9.06 -1.69
N GLY A 231 0.26 -8.69 -0.85
CA GLY A 231 0.25 -9.04 0.57
C GLY A 231 -0.51 -8.04 1.42
N GLY A 232 -0.03 -6.78 1.46
CA GLY A 232 -0.60 -5.73 2.31
C GLY A 232 -1.92 -5.15 1.80
N ALA A 233 -2.73 -4.61 2.73
CA ALA A 233 -4.05 -4.05 2.46
C ALA A 233 -3.99 -2.85 1.51
N ILE A 234 -3.11 -1.87 1.73
CA ILE A 234 -3.08 -0.64 0.92
C ILE A 234 -3.07 -0.88 -0.62
N TYR A 235 -2.26 -1.81 -1.10
CA TYR A 235 -2.13 -2.13 -2.54
C TYR A 235 -3.41 -2.79 -3.07
N LYS A 236 -3.97 -3.72 -2.28
CA LYS A 236 -5.25 -4.37 -2.58
C LYS A 236 -6.36 -3.34 -2.66
N GLY A 237 -6.39 -2.39 -1.73
CA GLY A 237 -7.36 -1.33 -1.65
C GLY A 237 -7.34 -0.38 -2.84
N VAL A 238 -6.16 0.09 -3.24
CA VAL A 238 -6.01 0.93 -4.44
C VAL A 238 -6.51 0.19 -5.69
N CYS A 239 -6.09 -1.06 -5.88
CA CYS A 239 -6.54 -1.86 -7.03
C CYS A 239 -8.06 -2.14 -6.98
N LYS A 240 -8.61 -2.42 -5.79
CA LYS A 240 -10.05 -2.64 -5.61
C LYS A 240 -10.86 -1.38 -5.90
N ALA A 241 -10.37 -0.21 -5.48
CA ALA A 241 -10.97 1.07 -5.82
C ALA A 241 -10.94 1.33 -7.35
N ALA A 242 -9.88 0.88 -8.04
CA ALA A 242 -9.78 0.91 -9.49
C ALA A 242 -10.62 -0.18 -10.21
N GLY A 243 -11.42 -0.96 -9.47
CA GLY A 243 -12.31 -1.99 -10.00
C GLY A 243 -11.64 -3.33 -10.31
N MET A 244 -10.48 -3.61 -9.72
CA MET A 244 -9.78 -4.89 -9.89
C MET A 244 -10.21 -5.94 -8.85
N ASP A 245 -10.12 -7.21 -9.23
CA ASP A 245 -10.38 -8.34 -8.33
C ASP A 245 -9.16 -8.64 -7.46
N ILE A 246 -9.36 -8.74 -6.14
CA ILE A 246 -8.30 -9.11 -5.19
C ILE A 246 -8.18 -10.63 -5.14
N ILE A 247 -7.02 -11.16 -5.50
CA ILE A 247 -6.71 -12.59 -5.44
C ILE A 247 -5.64 -12.84 -4.39
N ASN A 248 -5.99 -13.64 -3.37
CA ASN A 248 -5.09 -13.97 -2.28
C ASN A 248 -4.22 -15.17 -2.66
N ALA A 249 -2.91 -14.97 -2.76
CA ALA A 249 -1.94 -16.05 -2.89
C ALA A 249 -1.59 -16.63 -1.49
N PRO A 250 -1.63 -17.96 -1.30
CA PRO A 250 -1.23 -18.60 -0.05
C PRO A 250 0.15 -18.15 0.45
N GLY A 251 0.25 -17.74 1.72
CA GLY A 251 1.50 -17.27 2.33
C GLY A 251 1.98 -15.90 1.84
N ALA A 252 1.16 -15.13 1.12
CA ALA A 252 1.47 -13.75 0.74
C ALA A 252 1.30 -12.78 1.93
N THR A 253 2.35 -12.63 2.75
CA THR A 253 2.30 -11.83 3.99
C THR A 253 2.54 -10.34 3.78
N GLY A 254 3.13 -9.94 2.63
CA GLY A 254 3.59 -8.56 2.44
C GLY A 254 4.80 -8.18 3.31
N THR A 255 5.51 -9.16 3.87
CA THR A 255 6.76 -8.99 4.62
C THR A 255 7.94 -9.66 3.91
N ILE A 256 9.14 -9.61 4.50
CA ILE A 256 10.32 -10.31 3.96
C ILE A 256 10.14 -11.84 3.88
N ASN A 257 9.21 -12.38 4.68
CA ASN A 257 8.90 -13.80 4.74
C ASN A 257 7.77 -14.21 3.79
N THR A 258 7.32 -13.33 2.90
CA THR A 258 6.26 -13.63 1.94
C THR A 258 6.63 -14.81 1.05
N ASN A 259 5.65 -15.66 0.74
CA ASN A 259 5.80 -16.71 -0.24
C ASN A 259 5.78 -16.10 -1.66
N LEU A 260 6.96 -15.89 -2.23
CA LEU A 260 7.09 -15.34 -3.60
C LEU A 260 6.61 -16.35 -4.64
N ASP A 261 6.96 -17.62 -4.49
CA ASP A 261 6.59 -18.69 -5.41
C ASP A 261 5.07 -18.77 -5.59
N SER A 262 4.32 -18.81 -4.49
CA SER A 262 2.87 -18.83 -4.56
C SER A 262 2.30 -17.58 -5.23
N LYS A 263 2.92 -16.41 -5.06
CA LYS A 263 2.44 -15.19 -5.69
C LYS A 263 2.69 -15.17 -7.19
N PHE A 264 3.88 -15.60 -7.64
CA PHE A 264 4.18 -15.73 -9.06
C PHE A 264 3.28 -16.77 -9.70
N ARG A 265 3.16 -17.98 -9.12
CA ARG A 265 2.23 -19.00 -9.60
C ARG A 265 0.80 -18.47 -9.77
N THR A 266 0.25 -17.84 -8.72
CA THR A 266 -1.10 -17.27 -8.79
C THR A 266 -1.20 -16.18 -9.85
N ALA A 267 -0.21 -15.29 -9.98
CA ALA A 267 -0.22 -14.26 -11.02
C ALA A 267 -0.23 -14.85 -12.44
N ILE A 268 0.59 -15.87 -12.69
CA ILE A 268 0.64 -16.56 -14.00
C ILE A 268 -0.68 -17.28 -14.31
N GLU A 269 -1.28 -17.96 -13.34
CA GLU A 269 -2.58 -18.62 -13.51
C GLU A 269 -3.69 -17.62 -13.88
N LEU A 270 -3.62 -16.37 -13.40
CA LEU A 270 -4.59 -15.31 -13.67
C LEU A 270 -4.49 -14.75 -15.09
N LEU A 271 -3.35 -14.87 -15.77
CA LEU A 271 -3.20 -14.41 -17.16
C LEU A 271 -4.18 -15.11 -18.12
N ASN A 272 -4.66 -16.31 -17.76
CA ASN A 272 -5.68 -17.03 -18.56
C ASN A 272 -7.12 -16.49 -18.36
N LYS A 273 -7.34 -15.56 -17.42
CA LYS A 273 -8.69 -15.13 -16.98
C LYS A 273 -8.87 -13.61 -16.94
N TYR A 274 -7.78 -12.86 -17.02
CA TYR A 274 -7.74 -11.42 -16.85
C TYR A 274 -6.80 -10.83 -17.90
N ASP A 275 -7.17 -9.67 -18.44
CA ASP A 275 -6.38 -8.95 -19.43
C ASP A 275 -5.24 -8.16 -18.75
N PHE A 276 -5.36 -7.87 -17.45
CA PHE A 276 -4.34 -7.17 -16.67
C PHE A 276 -4.14 -7.81 -15.29
N VAL A 277 -2.91 -8.21 -14.98
CA VAL A 277 -2.56 -8.79 -13.66
C VAL A 277 -1.48 -7.94 -12.98
N PHE A 278 -1.80 -7.39 -11.82
CA PHE A 278 -0.88 -6.60 -11.00
C PHE A 278 -0.30 -7.43 -9.86
N LEU A 279 0.98 -7.80 -9.96
CA LEU A 279 1.70 -8.53 -8.92
C LEU A 279 2.56 -7.57 -8.08
N HIS A 280 2.15 -7.32 -6.84
CA HIS A 280 2.85 -6.38 -5.96
C HIS A 280 3.77 -7.09 -4.95
N ILE A 281 5.05 -6.72 -4.86
CA ILE A 281 6.04 -7.32 -3.94
C ILE A 281 6.60 -6.28 -2.96
N LYS A 282 6.37 -6.49 -1.65
CA LYS A 282 6.67 -5.49 -0.59
C LYS A 282 8.05 -5.59 0.07
N GLY A 283 8.66 -6.77 0.09
CA GLY A 283 9.80 -7.05 0.99
C GLY A 283 11.02 -6.13 0.78
N THR A 284 11.25 -5.64 -0.44
CA THR A 284 12.33 -4.70 -0.78
C THR A 284 12.20 -3.35 -0.05
N ASP A 285 11.00 -2.83 0.06
CA ASP A 285 10.73 -1.57 0.77
C ASP A 285 10.89 -1.73 2.29
N SER A 286 10.43 -2.86 2.84
CA SER A 286 10.63 -3.15 4.27
C SER A 286 12.12 -3.20 4.66
N ALA A 287 12.95 -3.87 3.85
CA ALA A 287 14.40 -3.87 4.05
C ALA A 287 15.02 -2.47 3.93
N SER A 288 14.45 -1.60 3.08
CA SER A 288 14.91 -0.21 2.92
C SER A 288 14.61 0.62 4.16
N HIS A 289 13.38 0.54 4.71
CA HIS A 289 13.00 1.23 5.94
C HIS A 289 13.83 0.79 7.16
N ASP A 290 14.19 -0.49 7.23
CA ASP A 290 15.06 -1.03 8.29
C ASP A 290 16.57 -0.75 8.03
N LYS A 291 16.88 0.09 7.03
CA LYS A 291 18.24 0.51 6.64
C LYS A 291 19.20 -0.65 6.36
N ASN A 292 18.68 -1.70 5.72
CA ASN A 292 19.43 -2.92 5.43
C ASN A 292 19.59 -3.13 3.92
N PRO A 293 20.58 -2.48 3.28
CA PRO A 293 20.79 -2.56 1.84
C PRO A 293 21.16 -3.97 1.37
N GLU A 294 21.89 -4.76 2.17
CA GLU A 294 22.26 -6.14 1.84
C GLU A 294 21.04 -7.06 1.82
N LEU A 295 20.11 -6.89 2.77
CA LEU A 295 18.84 -7.62 2.76
C LEU A 295 17.98 -7.22 1.56
N LYS A 296 17.95 -5.93 1.20
CA LYS A 296 17.24 -5.46 0.00
C LYS A 296 17.80 -6.14 -1.26
N ALA A 297 19.13 -6.18 -1.42
CA ALA A 297 19.77 -6.84 -2.55
C ALA A 297 19.45 -8.33 -2.59
N ARG A 298 19.65 -9.08 -1.49
CA ARG A 298 19.31 -10.52 -1.43
C ARG A 298 17.83 -10.81 -1.70
N PHE A 299 16.93 -9.91 -1.28
CA PHE A 299 15.51 -10.08 -1.58
C PHE A 299 15.20 -9.83 -3.06
N ILE A 300 15.90 -8.90 -3.72
CA ILE A 300 15.82 -8.73 -5.18
C ILE A 300 16.32 -9.99 -5.90
N GLU A 301 17.43 -10.59 -5.47
CA GLU A 301 17.93 -11.86 -6.02
C GLU A 301 16.88 -12.98 -5.88
N LYS A 302 16.18 -13.03 -4.74
CA LYS A 302 15.09 -13.99 -4.52
C LYS A 302 13.91 -13.74 -5.46
N ILE A 303 13.56 -12.48 -5.72
CA ILE A 303 12.51 -12.13 -6.71
C ILE A 303 12.93 -12.61 -8.09
N ASP A 304 14.15 -12.27 -8.51
CA ASP A 304 14.69 -12.65 -9.81
C ASP A 304 14.71 -14.17 -10.02
N SER A 305 15.28 -14.91 -9.07
CA SER A 305 15.32 -16.37 -9.13
C SER A 305 13.93 -17.00 -9.15
N THR A 306 12.96 -16.42 -8.42
CA THR A 306 11.59 -16.92 -8.45
C THR A 306 10.94 -16.63 -9.80
N LEU A 307 11.08 -15.41 -10.34
CA LEU A 307 10.59 -15.03 -11.67
C LEU A 307 11.13 -15.98 -12.75
N GLY A 308 12.42 -16.33 -12.69
CA GLY A 308 13.06 -17.26 -13.62
C GLY A 308 12.37 -18.62 -13.73
N ASN A 309 11.73 -19.10 -12.65
CA ASN A 309 10.97 -20.38 -12.64
C ASN A 309 9.62 -20.33 -13.38
N TYR A 310 9.23 -19.14 -13.85
CA TYR A 310 7.94 -18.89 -14.49
C TYR A 310 8.05 -18.21 -15.86
N LEU A 311 9.23 -17.72 -16.27
CA LEU A 311 9.38 -17.02 -17.55
C LEU A 311 8.99 -17.90 -18.74
N ASP A 312 9.28 -19.19 -18.70
CA ASP A 312 8.91 -20.18 -19.72
C ASP A 312 7.40 -20.45 -19.81
N LYS A 313 6.63 -20.03 -18.80
CA LYS A 313 5.16 -20.17 -18.74
C LYS A 313 4.43 -18.91 -19.19
N ILE A 314 5.14 -17.82 -19.44
CA ILE A 314 4.57 -16.58 -19.97
C ILE A 314 4.62 -16.66 -21.49
N THR A 315 3.46 -16.53 -22.12
CA THR A 315 3.34 -16.53 -23.58
C THR A 315 3.83 -15.20 -24.17
N SER A 316 4.24 -15.19 -25.45
CA SER A 316 4.88 -14.02 -26.08
C SER A 316 3.96 -12.81 -26.23
N ASP A 317 2.64 -13.05 -26.25
CA ASP A 317 1.59 -12.04 -26.33
C ASP A 317 1.37 -11.28 -25.01
N VAL A 318 2.02 -11.68 -23.92
CA VAL A 318 1.95 -10.99 -22.62
C VAL A 318 3.02 -9.90 -22.55
N ILE A 319 2.59 -8.65 -22.34
CA ILE A 319 3.49 -7.54 -22.02
C ILE A 319 3.83 -7.58 -20.52
N ILE A 320 5.11 -7.77 -20.21
CA ILE A 320 5.66 -7.77 -18.86
C ILE A 320 6.21 -6.37 -18.54
N CYS A 321 5.81 -5.80 -17.40
CA CYS A 321 6.37 -4.57 -16.87
C CYS A 321 6.93 -4.80 -15.46
N ILE A 322 8.16 -4.32 -15.21
CA ILE A 322 8.79 -4.37 -13.88
C ILE A 322 9.23 -2.95 -13.50
N THR A 323 8.76 -2.47 -12.36
CA THR A 323 9.11 -1.16 -11.80
C THR A 323 8.90 -1.14 -10.28
N GLY A 324 9.29 -0.04 -9.63
CA GLY A 324 8.86 0.31 -8.29
C GLY A 324 7.69 1.29 -8.30
N ASP A 325 6.94 1.40 -7.20
CA ASP A 325 5.96 2.47 -7.00
C ASP A 325 6.59 3.75 -6.47
N HIS A 326 7.76 3.64 -5.82
CA HIS A 326 8.59 4.75 -5.38
C HIS A 326 10.01 4.32 -5.02
N THR A 327 10.91 5.30 -4.87
CA THR A 327 12.21 5.07 -4.28
C THR A 327 12.12 5.08 -2.75
N THR A 328 12.67 4.05 -2.11
CA THR A 328 12.96 4.07 -0.66
C THR A 328 14.45 3.88 -0.44
N CYS A 329 15.06 4.90 0.15
CA CYS A 329 16.50 4.99 0.28
C CYS A 329 16.96 4.24 1.54
N SER A 330 17.78 3.19 1.36
CA SER A 330 18.25 2.33 2.47
C SER A 330 19.21 3.04 3.44
N THR A 331 19.76 4.21 3.11
CA THR A 331 20.63 4.96 4.05
C THR A 331 19.79 5.72 5.07
N VAL A 332 18.65 6.28 4.63
CA VAL A 332 17.78 7.11 5.46
C VAL A 332 16.56 6.37 5.99
N GLY A 333 16.14 5.29 5.32
CA GLY A 333 14.95 4.53 5.67
C GLY A 333 13.63 5.23 5.34
N GLU A 334 13.63 6.13 4.36
CA GLU A 334 12.47 6.94 3.98
C GLU A 334 12.28 6.96 2.46
N HIS A 335 11.06 7.26 2.04
CA HIS A 335 10.73 7.43 0.62
C HIS A 335 11.42 8.70 0.09
N ARG A 336 11.89 8.66 -1.15
CA ARG A 336 12.55 9.77 -1.83
C ARG A 336 11.87 10.02 -3.18
N GLY A 337 12.02 11.26 -3.67
CA GLY A 337 11.53 11.68 -4.98
C GLY A 337 12.49 11.37 -6.13
N ASP A 338 13.44 10.46 -5.90
CA ASP A 338 14.29 9.92 -6.97
C ASP A 338 13.43 9.04 -7.89
N PRO A 339 13.60 9.14 -9.22
CA PRO A 339 12.83 8.31 -10.14
C PRO A 339 13.20 6.83 -9.98
N VAL A 340 12.28 5.95 -10.31
CA VAL A 340 12.46 4.49 -10.24
C VAL A 340 12.75 3.91 -11.62
N PRO A 341 13.58 2.86 -11.75
CA PRO A 341 13.78 2.17 -13.01
C PRO A 341 12.52 1.41 -13.43
N ILE A 342 12.19 1.45 -14.71
CA ILE A 342 11.09 0.72 -15.33
C ILE A 342 11.61 -0.06 -16.53
N LEU A 343 11.14 -1.30 -16.71
CA LEU A 343 11.36 -2.11 -17.90
C LEU A 343 10.02 -2.59 -18.44
N ILE A 344 9.91 -2.66 -19.77
CA ILE A 344 8.78 -3.25 -20.49
C ILE A 344 9.34 -4.25 -21.50
N HIS A 345 8.80 -5.47 -21.49
CA HIS A 345 9.23 -6.58 -22.32
C HIS A 345 8.00 -7.31 -22.89
N GLY A 346 8.07 -7.75 -24.14
CA GLY A 346 7.00 -8.49 -24.80
C GLY A 346 7.06 -8.35 -26.32
N GLU A 347 6.19 -9.06 -27.02
CA GLU A 347 6.07 -8.94 -28.47
C GLU A 347 5.67 -7.51 -28.89
N GLY A 348 6.28 -6.99 -29.97
CA GLY A 348 6.05 -5.62 -30.46
C GLY A 348 6.83 -4.51 -29.74
N VAL A 349 7.51 -4.81 -28.63
CA VAL A 349 8.39 -3.84 -27.96
C VAL A 349 9.59 -3.50 -28.84
N ARG A 350 9.90 -2.20 -28.98
CA ARG A 350 11.12 -1.72 -29.62
C ARG A 350 12.26 -1.75 -28.62
N THR A 351 13.04 -2.83 -28.65
CA THR A 351 14.18 -3.07 -27.74
C THR A 351 15.23 -1.97 -27.84
N ASP A 352 15.77 -1.52 -26.71
CA ASP A 352 16.90 -0.57 -26.63
C ASP A 352 18.24 -1.28 -26.34
N ASP A 353 19.34 -0.53 -26.29
CA ASP A 353 20.70 -1.09 -26.08
C ASP A 353 21.03 -1.40 -24.61
N THR A 354 20.06 -1.31 -23.70
CA THR A 354 20.27 -1.51 -22.26
C THR A 354 20.21 -2.98 -21.89
N SER A 355 21.29 -3.51 -21.29
CA SER A 355 21.40 -4.93 -20.92
C SER A 355 21.30 -5.21 -19.42
N ARG A 356 21.05 -4.19 -18.60
CA ARG A 356 20.93 -4.31 -17.14
C ARG A 356 19.77 -3.49 -16.61
N PHE A 357 19.07 -4.02 -15.61
CA PHE A 357 18.00 -3.31 -14.93
C PHE A 357 18.49 -2.64 -13.65
N ASP A 358 18.91 -1.39 -13.71
CA ASP A 358 19.25 -0.60 -12.52
C ASP A 358 19.05 0.89 -12.75
N GLU A 359 19.13 1.69 -11.69
CA GLU A 359 18.82 3.12 -11.73
C GLU A 359 19.66 3.88 -12.78
N PHE A 360 20.89 3.45 -13.07
CA PHE A 360 21.80 4.14 -13.99
C PHE A 360 21.78 3.57 -15.40
N ALA A 361 21.57 2.26 -15.55
CA ALA A 361 21.39 1.64 -16.85
C ALA A 361 20.06 2.11 -17.47
N CYS A 362 18.96 2.01 -16.71
CA CYS A 362 17.63 2.40 -17.19
C CYS A 362 17.49 3.91 -17.42
N SER A 363 18.33 4.76 -16.81
CA SER A 363 18.32 6.21 -17.13
C SER A 363 18.77 6.52 -18.57
N LYS A 364 19.33 5.54 -19.28
CA LYS A 364 19.76 5.63 -20.68
C LYS A 364 18.81 4.91 -21.64
N GLY A 365 17.75 4.29 -21.11
CA GLY A 365 16.82 3.46 -21.87
C GLY A 365 15.91 4.26 -22.81
N GLY A 366 15.35 3.56 -23.79
CA GLY A 366 14.55 4.13 -24.88
C GLY A 366 13.19 4.69 -24.45
N LEU A 367 12.66 4.31 -23.29
CA LEU A 367 11.45 4.96 -22.72
C LEU A 367 11.75 6.38 -22.23
N GLY A 368 13.02 6.71 -21.98
CA GLY A 368 13.43 7.99 -21.42
C GLY A 368 12.94 8.17 -19.97
N ARG A 369 12.40 9.36 -19.68
CA ARG A 369 11.84 9.70 -18.36
C ARG A 369 10.34 9.97 -18.47
N ILE A 370 9.53 9.09 -17.90
CA ILE A 370 8.06 9.14 -17.94
C ILE A 370 7.46 9.38 -16.56
N ARG A 371 6.14 9.56 -16.47
CA ARG A 371 5.39 9.59 -15.20
C ARG A 371 4.68 8.27 -14.96
N GLY A 372 4.34 7.99 -13.71
CA GLY A 372 3.48 6.85 -13.35
C GLY A 372 2.18 6.82 -14.15
N LEU A 373 1.61 8.00 -14.45
CA LEU A 373 0.38 8.16 -15.22
C LEU A 373 0.46 7.65 -16.66
N ASP A 374 1.67 7.55 -17.21
CA ASP A 374 1.89 7.14 -18.59
C ASP A 374 1.93 5.60 -18.72
N VAL A 375 2.19 4.88 -17.62
CA VAL A 375 2.49 3.45 -17.62
C VAL A 375 1.38 2.61 -18.24
N LEU A 376 0.14 2.70 -17.73
CA LEU A 376 -0.95 1.87 -18.29
C LEU A 376 -1.26 2.21 -19.75
N ASN A 377 -1.13 3.46 -20.17
CA ASN A 377 -1.35 3.83 -21.56
C ASN A 377 -0.31 3.17 -22.47
N ILE A 378 0.97 3.17 -22.07
CA ILE A 378 2.05 2.50 -22.81
C ILE A 378 1.81 0.97 -22.84
N LEU A 379 1.46 0.36 -21.71
CA LEU A 379 1.24 -1.08 -21.64
C LEU A 379 0.04 -1.53 -22.48
N PHE A 380 -1.06 -0.78 -22.44
CA PHE A 380 -2.26 -1.12 -23.21
C PHE A 380 -2.13 -0.80 -24.70
N ASP A 381 -1.30 0.15 -25.09
CA ASP A 381 -0.95 0.36 -26.50
C ASP A 381 -0.15 -0.84 -27.04
N LEU A 382 0.89 -1.26 -26.31
CA LEU A 382 1.69 -2.44 -26.66
C LEU A 382 0.87 -3.75 -26.67
N ALA A 383 -0.14 -3.85 -25.81
CA ALA A 383 -1.07 -4.97 -25.77
C ALA A 383 -2.22 -4.85 -26.80
N ASN A 384 -2.20 -3.85 -27.70
CA ASN A 384 -3.22 -3.59 -28.72
C ASN A 384 -4.65 -3.38 -28.16
N ILE A 385 -4.76 -2.81 -26.96
CA ILE A 385 -6.02 -2.50 -26.27
C ILE A 385 -6.45 -1.04 -26.51
N THR A 386 -5.48 -0.14 -26.67
CA THR A 386 -5.75 1.30 -26.81
C THR A 386 -6.46 1.61 -28.14
N LYS A 387 -7.37 2.60 -28.09
CA LYS A 387 -8.08 3.13 -29.26
C LYS A 387 -7.44 4.43 -29.74
N MET A 388 -7.58 4.72 -31.03
CA MET A 388 -7.13 5.99 -31.61
C MET A 388 -7.87 7.16 -30.94
N TYR A 389 -7.14 8.24 -30.64
CA TYR A 389 -7.74 9.45 -30.11
C TYR A 389 -8.36 10.28 -31.24
N GLY A 390 -9.65 10.62 -31.11
CA GLY A 390 -10.37 11.44 -32.08
C GLY A 390 -11.27 10.67 -33.05
N GLU A 391 -11.42 9.34 -32.85
CA GLU A 391 -12.34 8.47 -33.60
C GLU A 391 -13.43 7.86 -32.72
#